data_AF-A0A428W4K9-F1
#
_entry.id   AF-A0A428W4K9-F1
#
_cell.length_a   1.000
_cell.length_b   1.000
_cell.length_c   1.000
_cell.angle_alpha   90.00
_cell.angle_beta   90.00
_cell.angle_gamma   90.00
#
_symmetry.space_group_name_H-M   'P 1'
#
loop_
_entity.id
_entity.type
_entity.pdbx_description
1 polymer ?
#
loop_
_entity_poly.entity_id
_entity_poly.type
_entity_poly.pdbx_seq_one_letter_code
_entity_poly.pdbx_strand_id
1 'polypeptide(L)' 'IAYYCDTEGGSSGSPVLSRATNRVVALHHFGGCPNSGVRADILAAKLRGLV' A
#
# COMPACT_ATOMS: atom_id res chain seq x y z
N ILE A 1 5.28 4.96 1.30
CA ILE A 1 5.32 4.28 2.62
C ILE A 1 6.32 3.16 2.52
N ALA A 2 7.30 3.13 3.42
CA ALA A 2 8.25 2.02 3.53
C ALA A 2 7.76 1.04 4.61
N TYR A 3 7.91 -0.27 4.37
CA TYR A 3 7.52 -1.32 5.32
C TYR A 3 8.32 -2.60 5.10
N TYR A 4 8.30 -3.50 6.09
CA TYR A 4 9.12 -4.73 6.11
C TYR A 4 8.32 -6.03 6.05
N CYS A 5 6.99 -5.96 5.88
CA CYS A 5 6.19 -7.17 5.67
C CYS A 5 6.65 -7.88 4.41
N ASP A 6 6.79 -9.21 4.48
CA ASP A 6 7.17 -10.05 3.35
C ASP A 6 6.17 -9.91 2.19
N THR A 7 6.68 -10.01 0.97
CA THR A 7 5.89 -9.94 -0.26
C THR A 7 6.42 -10.95 -1.26
N GLU A 8 5.54 -11.67 -1.94
CA GLU A 8 5.91 -12.60 -3.01
C GLU A 8 5.68 -11.96 -4.39
N GLY A 9 6.32 -12.53 -5.42
CA GLY A 9 6.06 -12.16 -6.81
C GLY A 9 4.56 -12.25 -7.13
N GLY A 10 4.01 -11.20 -7.75
CA GLY A 10 2.56 -11.08 -7.99
C GLY A 10 1.78 -10.32 -6.91
N SER A 11 2.40 -9.94 -5.80
CA SER A 11 1.74 -9.17 -4.72
C SER A 11 1.50 -7.69 -5.06
N SER A 12 1.98 -7.19 -6.22
CA SER A 12 1.84 -5.80 -6.65
C SER A 12 0.37 -5.35 -6.65
N GLY A 13 0.09 -4.20 -6.04
CA GLY A 13 -1.28 -3.70 -5.91
C GLY A 13 -2.03 -4.22 -4.67
N SER A 14 -1.46 -5.10 -3.86
CA SER A 14 -2.08 -5.54 -2.61
C SER A 14 -2.19 -4.40 -1.57
N PRO A 15 -3.24 -4.37 -0.74
CA PRO A 15 -3.37 -3.40 0.33
C PRO A 15 -2.39 -3.69 1.47
N VAL A 16 -1.72 -2.64 1.97
CA VAL A 16 -0.90 -2.68 3.18
C VAL A 16 -1.76 -2.23 4.35
N LEU A 17 -2.01 -3.13 5.30
CA LEU A 17 -2.85 -2.87 6.47
C LEU A 17 -2.03 -2.44 7.68
N SER A 18 -2.50 -1.42 8.39
CA SER A 18 -1.98 -1.09 9.72
C SER A 18 -2.58 -2.04 10.76
N ARG A 19 -1.74 -2.79 11.48
CA ARG A 19 -2.17 -3.66 12.58
C ARG A 19 -2.84 -2.90 13.72
N ALA A 20 -2.45 -1.64 13.96
CA ALA A 20 -3.00 -0.84 15.06
C ALA A 20 -4.42 -0.34 14.78
N THR A 21 -4.76 -0.08 13.52
CA THR A 21 -6.03 0.57 13.14
C THR A 21 -6.92 -0.27 12.23
N ASN A 22 -6.41 -1.39 11.72
CA ASN A 22 -7.05 -2.23 10.71
C ASN A 22 -7.47 -1.46 9.44
N ARG A 23 -6.72 -0.41 9.09
CA ARG A 23 -6.96 0.41 7.90
C ARG A 23 -5.91 0.15 6.84
N VAL A 24 -6.31 0.28 5.57
CA VAL A 24 -5.38 0.33 4.44
C VAL A 24 -4.59 1.63 4.51
N VAL A 25 -3.27 1.53 4.63
CA VAL A 25 -2.36 2.69 4.71
C VAL A 25 -1.56 2.90 3.43
N ALA A 26 -1.32 1.83 2.67
CA ALA A 26 -0.63 1.89 1.39
C ALA A 26 -1.14 0.85 0.39
N LEU A 27 -0.79 1.02 -0.88
CA LEU A 27 -0.88 0.01 -1.93
C LEU A 27 0.54 -0.46 -2.28
N HIS A 28 0.83 -1.76 -2.25
CA HIS A 28 2.17 -2.28 -2.58
C HIS A 28 2.56 -1.94 -4.03
N HIS A 29 3.76 -1.39 -4.22
CA HIS A 29 4.27 -1.02 -5.55
C HIS A 29 5.57 -1.76 -5.91
N PHE A 30 6.54 -1.78 -5.00
CA PHE A 30 7.84 -2.41 -5.24
C PHE A 30 8.32 -3.18 -4.01
N GLY A 31 8.87 -4.37 -4.25
CA GLY A 31 9.66 -5.13 -3.28
C GLY A 31 11.11 -4.64 -3.24
N GLY A 32 11.81 -4.81 -2.12
CA GLY A 32 13.21 -4.42 -2.01
C GLY A 32 13.76 -4.17 -0.61
N CYS A 33 13.06 -4.59 0.44
CA CYS A 33 13.46 -4.53 1.86
C CYS A 33 14.28 -3.28 2.27
N PRO A 34 13.61 -2.17 2.64
CA PRO A 34 12.17 -2.07 2.83
C PRO A 34 11.37 -2.07 1.53
N ASN A 35 10.20 -2.70 1.56
CA ASN A 35 9.22 -2.62 0.50
C ASN A 35 8.63 -1.20 0.42
N SER A 36 8.15 -0.83 -0.77
CA SER A 36 7.60 0.49 -1.06
C SER A 36 6.14 0.40 -1.50
N GLY A 37 5.30 1.22 -0.87
CA GLY A 37 3.89 1.36 -1.23
C GLY A 37 3.48 2.82 -1.44
N VAL A 38 2.52 3.02 -2.35
CA VAL A 38 1.86 4.32 -2.60
C VAL A 38 0.90 4.61 -1.45
N ARG A 39 0.83 5.85 -0.97
CA ARG A 39 -0.04 6.21 0.16
C ARG A 39 -1.52 6.06 -0.19
N ALA A 40 -2.27 5.42 0.71
CA ALA A 40 -3.70 5.17 0.50
C ALA A 40 -4.56 6.45 0.50
N ASP A 41 -4.19 7.47 1.27
CA ASP A 41 -4.94 8.73 1.34
C ASP A 41 -4.85 9.55 0.05
N ILE A 42 -3.67 9.60 -0.58
CA ILE A 42 -3.48 10.19 -1.91
C ILE A 42 -4.27 9.43 -2.96
N LEU A 43 -4.22 8.09 -2.92
CA LEU A 43 -4.97 7.24 -3.85
C LEU A 43 -6.47 7.49 -3.72
N ALA A 44 -7.02 7.47 -2.50
CA ALA A 44 -8.43 7.72 -2.24
C ALA A 44 -8.88 9.11 -2.71
N ALA A 45 -8.05 10.13 -2.52
CA ALA A 45 -8.34 11.48 -3.02
C ALA A 45 -8.40 11.54 -4.55
N LYS A 46 -7.48 10.86 -5.25
CA LYS A 46 -7.49 10.78 -6.71
C LYS A 46 -8.68 9.99 -7.24
N LEU A 47 -8.99 8.84 -6.65
CA LEU A 47 -10.09 7.99 -7.07
C LEU A 47 -11.46 8.65 -6.90
N ARG A 48 -11.66 9.46 -5.84
CA ARG A 48 -12.89 10.26 -5.67
C ARG A 48 -13.16 11.26 -6.81
N GLY A 49 -12.14 11.65 -7.57
CA GLY A 49 -12.31 12.50 -8.75
C GLY A 49 -12.64 11.72 -10.02
N LEU A 50 -12.67 10.39 -9.97
CA LEU A 50 -12.93 9.51 -11.10
C LEU A 50 -14.31 8.82 -11.04
N VAL A 51 -15.02 8.96 -9.93
CA VAL A 51 -16.36 8.39 -9.68
C VAL A 51 -17.37 9.47 -9.33
#